data_AF-A0A817DHW1-F1
#
_entry.id   AF-A0A817DHW1-F1
#
_cell.length_a   1.000
_cell.length_b   1.000
_cell.length_c   1.000
_cell.angle_alpha   90.00
_cell.angle_beta   90.00
_cell.angle_gamma   90.00
#
_symmetry.space_group_name_H-M   'P 1'
#
loop_
_entity.id
_entity.type
_entity.pdbx_description
1 polymer ?
#
loop_
_entity_poly.entity_id
_entity_poly.type
_entity_poly.pdbx_seq_one_letter_code
_entity_poly.pdbx_strand_id
1 'polypeptide(L)'
;MPRKKISDIVEGRISQLLRQGYSQPQIVNILKLDRIHVSQRTVSNVKRKIGRQRNSESKINIFRKKPSQTPYIIKKVIKKIDVEDPPTQRAIAKDLHISQSTVSNIIKNSGFTLRKKQKVQKLTSSNIMEHRQRSFQLYLRLACGRYKKFITTDEAWFYLDGTGGRRKVCYIKKTDPDYDRMIIQQNTSRPKGFMVWGGVSSQGKTALRFVAPGTKVNSNYYVNKVLKPFLAQDVPRLFPKRRKMKWFLHQDSAPSHTAEQTIRFLDQNKIHYITPQEWMPDSPDAAPMNYSIWGYLKQQLNKIHIDSLDDLKKKLLSEWRKMSQTYIDKVLASWPRRVLMIYKARGSHIEHRL
;
A
#
# COMPACT_ATOMS: atom_id res chain seq x y z
N MET A 1 -18.32 -26.71 -49.73
CA MET A 1 -19.50 -25.88 -50.06
C MET A 1 -20.27 -25.53 -48.79
N PRO A 2 -20.59 -24.25 -48.54
CA PRO A 2 -21.45 -23.87 -47.42
C PRO A 2 -22.84 -24.46 -47.60
N ARG A 3 -23.38 -25.10 -46.55
CA ARG A 3 -24.72 -25.72 -46.58
C ARG A 3 -25.77 -24.63 -46.76
N LYS A 4 -26.56 -24.68 -47.85
CA LYS A 4 -27.74 -23.81 -48.03
C LYS A 4 -28.62 -23.91 -46.77
N LYS A 5 -28.74 -22.79 -46.06
CA LYS A 5 -29.61 -22.67 -44.88
C LYS A 5 -31.05 -22.76 -45.36
N ILE A 6 -31.83 -23.64 -44.75
CA ILE A 6 -33.25 -23.80 -45.07
C ILE A 6 -34.00 -22.62 -44.45
N SER A 7 -35.04 -22.14 -45.13
CA SER A 7 -35.91 -21.09 -44.60
C SER A 7 -36.59 -21.53 -43.31
N ASP A 8 -36.70 -20.62 -42.34
CA ASP A 8 -37.33 -20.87 -41.03
C ASP A 8 -38.79 -21.35 -41.18
N ILE A 9 -39.47 -20.93 -42.26
CA ILE A 9 -40.84 -21.37 -42.60
C ILE A 9 -40.87 -22.87 -42.94
N VAL A 10 -39.90 -23.33 -43.74
CA VAL A 10 -39.80 -24.74 -44.14
C VAL A 10 -39.39 -25.60 -42.93
N GLU A 11 -38.51 -25.09 -42.08
CA GLU A 11 -38.12 -25.77 -40.83
C GLU A 11 -39.31 -25.91 -39.85
N GLY A 12 -40.14 -24.86 -39.74
CA GLY A 12 -41.37 -24.88 -38.95
C GLY A 12 -42.37 -25.93 -39.44
N ARG A 13 -42.60 -26.00 -40.74
CA ARG A 13 -43.53 -26.97 -41.35
C ARG A 13 -43.07 -28.42 -41.19
N ILE A 14 -41.76 -28.68 -41.34
CA ILE A 14 -41.17 -30.00 -41.03
C ILE A 14 -41.39 -30.36 -39.56
N SER A 15 -41.20 -29.41 -38.65
CA SER A 15 -41.36 -29.63 -37.20
C SER A 15 -42.80 -29.97 -36.83
N GLN A 16 -43.79 -29.33 -37.46
CA GLN A 16 -45.21 -29.62 -37.25
C GLN A 16 -45.59 -31.02 -37.75
N LEU A 17 -45.17 -31.40 -38.96
CA LEU A 17 -45.46 -32.73 -39.51
C LEU A 17 -44.79 -33.85 -38.68
N LEU A 18 -43.59 -33.60 -38.15
CA LEU A 18 -42.94 -34.52 -37.21
C LEU A 18 -43.72 -34.67 -35.88
N ARG A 19 -44.36 -33.60 -35.38
CA ARG A 19 -45.22 -33.66 -34.19
C ARG A 19 -46.53 -34.41 -34.44
N GLN A 20 -47.05 -34.36 -35.66
CA GLN A 20 -48.23 -35.09 -36.10
C GLN A 20 -47.95 -36.59 -36.40
N GLY A 21 -46.71 -37.05 -36.25
CA GLY A 21 -46.35 -38.47 -36.35
C GLY A 21 -45.98 -38.96 -37.75
N TYR A 22 -45.90 -38.08 -38.75
CA TYR A 22 -45.49 -38.47 -40.09
C TYR A 22 -44.02 -38.93 -40.14
N SER A 23 -43.76 -39.99 -40.92
CA SER A 23 -42.40 -40.49 -41.17
C SER A 23 -41.61 -39.55 -42.09
N GLN A 24 -40.27 -39.63 -42.03
CA GLN A 24 -39.42 -38.75 -42.84
C GLN A 24 -39.68 -38.87 -44.36
N PRO A 25 -39.91 -40.07 -44.93
CA PRO A 25 -40.30 -40.20 -46.33
C PRO A 25 -41.64 -39.52 -46.65
N GLN A 26 -42.65 -39.66 -45.78
CA GLN A 26 -43.96 -39.03 -45.96
C GLN A 26 -43.85 -37.50 -45.94
N ILE A 27 -43.05 -36.94 -45.03
CA ILE A 27 -42.82 -35.49 -44.92
C ILE A 27 -42.18 -34.94 -46.20
N VAL A 28 -41.20 -35.66 -46.76
CA VAL A 28 -40.59 -35.24 -48.04
C VAL A 28 -41.61 -35.25 -49.17
N ASN A 29 -42.49 -36.26 -49.23
CA ASN A 29 -43.52 -36.34 -50.26
C ASN A 29 -44.59 -35.25 -50.12
N ILE A 30 -45.04 -34.97 -48.90
CA ILE A 30 -46.00 -33.88 -48.61
C ILE A 30 -45.42 -32.53 -49.04
N LEU A 31 -44.17 -32.25 -48.66
CA LEU A 31 -43.54 -30.96 -49.01
C LEU A 31 -43.26 -30.84 -50.52
N LYS A 32 -43.01 -31.96 -51.22
CA LYS A 32 -42.89 -31.97 -52.68
C LYS A 32 -44.19 -31.57 -53.39
N LEU A 33 -45.35 -31.99 -52.89
CA LEU A 33 -46.66 -31.58 -53.43
C LEU A 33 -46.84 -30.06 -53.35
N ASP A 34 -46.31 -29.44 -52.30
CA ASP A 34 -46.30 -27.98 -52.11
C ASP A 34 -45.15 -27.26 -52.85
N ARG A 35 -44.52 -27.92 -53.83
CA ARG A 35 -43.35 -27.45 -54.58
C ARG A 35 -42.09 -27.18 -53.74
N ILE A 36 -42.05 -27.64 -52.49
CA ILE A 36 -40.89 -27.48 -51.57
C ILE A 36 -40.00 -28.72 -51.64
N HIS A 37 -38.82 -28.56 -52.23
CA HIS A 37 -37.87 -29.65 -52.42
C HIS A 37 -36.91 -29.76 -51.24
N VAL A 38 -37.10 -30.77 -50.39
CA VAL A 38 -36.20 -31.08 -49.26
C VAL A 38 -35.75 -32.54 -49.29
N SER A 39 -34.52 -32.79 -48.85
CA SER A 39 -33.98 -34.15 -48.73
C SER A 39 -34.47 -34.82 -47.43
N GLN A 40 -34.52 -36.15 -47.39
CA GLN A 40 -34.77 -36.87 -46.12
C GLN A 40 -33.71 -36.55 -45.05
N ARG A 41 -32.46 -36.28 -45.48
CA ARG A 41 -31.37 -35.86 -44.60
C ARG A 41 -31.66 -34.51 -43.92
N THR A 42 -32.32 -33.60 -44.63
CA THR A 42 -32.81 -32.33 -44.09
C THR A 42 -33.82 -32.57 -42.98
N VAL A 43 -34.83 -33.42 -43.22
CA VAL A 43 -35.87 -33.75 -42.22
C VAL A 43 -35.25 -34.42 -40.99
N SER A 44 -34.29 -35.34 -41.19
CA SER A 44 -33.54 -35.99 -40.11
C SER A 44 -32.74 -35.00 -39.25
N ASN A 45 -32.13 -33.99 -39.87
CA ASN A 45 -31.41 -32.94 -39.15
C ASN A 45 -32.35 -32.09 -38.27
N VAL A 46 -33.54 -31.74 -38.79
CA VAL A 46 -34.56 -31.00 -38.02
C VAL A 46 -35.08 -31.85 -36.86
N LYS A 47 -35.40 -33.13 -37.09
CA LYS A 47 -35.78 -34.08 -36.04
C LYS A 47 -34.73 -34.16 -34.92
N ARG A 48 -33.45 -34.22 -35.28
CA ARG A 48 -32.34 -34.23 -34.32
C ARG A 48 -32.20 -32.90 -33.55
N LYS A 49 -32.45 -31.76 -34.20
CA LYS A 49 -32.41 -30.43 -33.57
C LYS A 49 -33.52 -30.29 -32.52
N ILE A 50 -34.74 -30.74 -32.82
CA ILE A 50 -35.86 -30.81 -31.88
C ILE A 50 -35.52 -31.71 -30.69
N GLY A 51 -34.94 -32.89 -30.94
CA GLY A 51 -34.50 -33.81 -29.87
C GLY A 51 -33.41 -33.20 -28.97
N ARG A 52 -32.47 -32.43 -29.54
CA ARG A 52 -31.46 -31.70 -28.77
C ARG A 52 -32.04 -30.56 -27.94
N GLN A 53 -33.04 -29.85 -28.44
CA GLN A 53 -33.74 -28.81 -27.69
C GLN A 53 -34.52 -29.41 -26.50
N ARG A 54 -35.24 -30.53 -26.70
CA ARG A 54 -35.88 -31.28 -25.62
C ARG A 54 -34.89 -31.78 -24.56
N ASN A 55 -33.70 -32.19 -24.96
CA ASN A 55 -32.63 -32.58 -24.03
C ASN A 55 -31.85 -31.40 -23.42
N SER A 56 -32.13 -30.16 -23.84
CA SER A 56 -31.51 -28.94 -23.30
C SER A 56 -32.36 -28.26 -22.22
N GLU A 57 -33.66 -28.56 -22.18
CA GLU A 57 -34.52 -28.22 -21.05
C GLU A 57 -34.17 -29.16 -19.89
N SER A 58 -33.54 -28.60 -18.86
CA SER A 58 -33.08 -29.25 -17.61
C SER A 58 -31.72 -29.98 -17.60
N LYS A 59 -30.66 -29.28 -18.03
CA LYS A 59 -29.46 -29.24 -17.17
C LYS A 59 -29.54 -27.99 -16.31
N ILE A 60 -30.21 -28.10 -15.17
CA ILE A 60 -29.93 -27.19 -14.06
C ILE A 60 -28.44 -27.38 -13.78
N ASN A 61 -27.61 -26.43 -14.21
CA ASN A 61 -26.25 -26.33 -13.70
C ASN A 61 -26.40 -25.97 -12.22
N ILE A 62 -26.62 -26.98 -11.38
CA ILE A 62 -26.32 -26.89 -9.96
C ILE A 62 -24.82 -26.71 -9.95
N PHE A 63 -24.36 -25.46 -9.96
CA PHE A 63 -23.05 -25.15 -9.46
C PHE A 63 -23.05 -25.68 -8.03
N ARG A 64 -22.57 -26.92 -7.82
CA ARG A 64 -22.17 -27.38 -6.50
C ARG A 64 -21.10 -26.39 -6.09
N LYS A 65 -21.49 -25.38 -5.29
CA LYS A 65 -20.54 -24.52 -4.60
C LYS A 65 -19.59 -25.49 -3.94
N LYS A 66 -18.28 -25.35 -4.22
CA LYS A 66 -17.26 -26.18 -3.58
C LYS A 66 -17.56 -26.18 -2.07
N PRO A 67 -17.35 -27.30 -1.34
CA PRO A 67 -17.65 -27.37 0.09
C PRO A 67 -17.09 -26.19 0.90
N SER A 68 -15.98 -25.61 0.40
CA SER A 68 -15.28 -24.45 0.93
C SER A 68 -15.93 -23.08 0.68
N GLN A 69 -17.09 -22.99 0.00
CA GLN A 69 -17.84 -21.76 -0.30
C GLN A 69 -19.29 -21.78 0.23
N THR A 70 -19.56 -22.60 1.25
CA THR A 70 -20.85 -22.54 1.95
C THR A 70 -21.05 -21.16 2.61
N PRO A 71 -22.31 -20.69 2.77
CA PRO A 71 -22.60 -19.46 3.50
C PRO A 71 -21.96 -19.42 4.90
N TYR A 72 -21.85 -20.59 5.54
CA TYR A 72 -21.18 -20.78 6.81
C TYR A 72 -19.68 -20.46 6.77
N ILE A 73 -18.94 -21.02 5.82
CA ILE A 73 -17.49 -20.76 5.69
C ILE A 73 -17.24 -19.31 5.28
N ILE A 74 -18.08 -18.75 4.39
CA ILE A 74 -18.01 -17.33 4.02
C ILE A 74 -18.16 -16.46 5.27
N LYS A 75 -19.17 -16.71 6.11
CA LYS A 75 -19.38 -15.96 7.37
C LYS A 75 -18.19 -16.09 8.32
N LYS A 76 -17.59 -17.27 8.46
CA LYS A 76 -16.39 -17.48 9.29
C LYS A 76 -15.17 -16.72 8.76
N VAL A 77 -14.93 -16.75 7.45
CA VAL A 77 -13.84 -15.98 6.82
C VAL A 77 -14.07 -14.48 7.01
N ILE A 78 -15.29 -13.99 6.77
CA ILE A 78 -15.65 -12.57 6.98
C ILE A 78 -15.42 -12.17 8.43
N LYS A 79 -15.88 -12.97 9.41
CA LYS A 79 -15.67 -12.69 10.84
C LYS A 79 -14.19 -12.63 11.22
N LYS A 80 -13.32 -13.42 10.59
CA LYS A 80 -11.87 -13.40 10.85
C LYS A 80 -11.14 -12.25 10.15
N ILE A 81 -11.69 -11.67 9.09
CA ILE A 81 -11.11 -10.47 8.44
C ILE A 81 -11.70 -9.16 8.98
N ASP A 82 -12.89 -9.20 9.57
CA ASP A 82 -13.62 -8.07 10.17
C ASP A 82 -13.23 -7.87 11.64
N VAL A 83 -11.92 -7.80 11.89
CA VAL A 83 -11.31 -7.53 13.20
C VAL A 83 -10.18 -6.51 13.03
N GLU A 84 -9.77 -5.88 14.13
CA GLU A 84 -8.78 -4.80 14.10
C GLU A 84 -7.40 -5.23 13.54
N ASP A 85 -6.97 -6.47 13.82
CA ASP A 85 -5.72 -7.06 13.34
C ASP A 85 -6.00 -8.43 12.69
N PRO A 86 -6.36 -8.46 11.39
CA PRO A 86 -6.79 -9.69 10.75
C PRO A 86 -5.59 -10.63 10.48
N PRO A 87 -5.71 -11.92 10.84
CA PRO A 87 -4.69 -12.93 10.55
C PRO A 87 -4.39 -13.05 9.05
N THR A 88 -3.22 -13.60 8.72
CA THR A 88 -2.85 -13.84 7.31
C THR A 88 -3.84 -14.78 6.64
N GLN A 89 -4.04 -14.66 5.33
CA GLN A 89 -4.91 -15.60 4.61
C GLN A 89 -4.44 -17.05 4.78
N ARG A 90 -3.13 -17.28 4.96
CA ARG A 90 -2.56 -18.59 5.29
C ARG A 90 -2.93 -19.06 6.70
N ALA A 91 -2.93 -18.17 7.70
CA ALA A 91 -3.37 -18.50 9.05
C ALA A 91 -4.89 -18.79 9.11
N ILE A 92 -5.71 -18.00 8.41
CA ILE A 92 -7.16 -18.25 8.27
C ILE A 92 -7.40 -19.59 7.57
N ALA A 93 -6.64 -19.88 6.52
CA ALA A 93 -6.70 -21.15 5.79
C ALA A 93 -6.38 -22.35 6.70
N LYS A 94 -5.31 -22.24 7.50
CA LYS A 94 -4.90 -23.28 8.46
C LYS A 94 -5.97 -23.51 9.53
N ASP A 95 -6.50 -22.44 10.12
CA ASP A 95 -7.51 -22.50 11.17
C ASP A 95 -8.86 -23.05 10.70
N LEU A 96 -9.28 -22.71 9.47
CA LEU A 96 -10.53 -23.17 8.88
C LEU A 96 -10.38 -24.45 8.05
N HIS A 97 -9.19 -25.06 8.00
CA HIS A 97 -8.87 -26.24 7.20
C HIS A 97 -9.29 -26.12 5.72
N ILE A 98 -9.03 -24.97 5.12
CA ILE A 98 -9.31 -24.68 3.70
C ILE A 98 -8.05 -24.18 2.99
N SER A 99 -8.04 -24.16 1.66
CA SER A 99 -6.92 -23.59 0.91
C SER A 99 -6.87 -22.07 0.99
N GLN A 100 -5.66 -21.50 0.99
CA GLN A 100 -5.48 -20.04 0.95
C GLN A 100 -6.13 -19.41 -0.28
N SER A 101 -6.12 -20.10 -1.43
CA SER A 101 -6.82 -19.66 -2.64
C SER A 101 -8.33 -19.52 -2.42
N THR A 102 -8.93 -20.40 -1.62
CA THR A 102 -10.35 -20.28 -1.24
C THR A 102 -10.59 -19.02 -0.41
N VAL A 103 -9.76 -18.79 0.62
CA VAL A 103 -9.83 -17.57 1.45
C VAL A 103 -9.74 -16.31 0.57
N SER A 104 -8.78 -16.27 -0.36
CA SER A 104 -8.60 -15.16 -1.30
C SER A 104 -9.85 -14.92 -2.17
N ASN A 105 -10.43 -15.99 -2.72
CA ASN A 105 -11.63 -15.90 -3.55
C ASN A 105 -12.84 -15.43 -2.75
N ILE A 106 -13.02 -15.91 -1.51
CA ILE A 106 -14.12 -15.47 -0.63
C ILE A 106 -13.99 -13.96 -0.34
N ILE A 107 -12.80 -13.49 0.02
CA ILE A 107 -12.53 -12.08 0.29
C ILE A 107 -12.87 -11.23 -0.94
N LYS A 108 -12.37 -11.61 -2.12
CA LYS A 108 -12.58 -10.89 -3.38
C LYS A 108 -14.07 -10.86 -3.78
N ASN A 109 -14.74 -12.00 -3.73
CA ASN A 109 -16.16 -12.11 -4.09
C ASN A 109 -17.08 -11.41 -3.09
N SER A 110 -16.64 -11.25 -1.84
CA SER A 110 -17.37 -10.49 -0.80
C SER A 110 -17.11 -8.98 -0.87
N GLY A 111 -16.36 -8.51 -1.87
CA GLY A 111 -16.09 -7.09 -2.11
C GLY A 111 -15.03 -6.46 -1.21
N PHE A 112 -14.30 -7.26 -0.43
CA PHE A 112 -13.25 -6.76 0.45
C PHE A 112 -11.92 -6.58 -0.28
N THR A 113 -11.21 -5.50 0.02
CA THR A 113 -9.85 -5.23 -0.44
C THR A 113 -8.91 -5.06 0.74
N LEU A 114 -7.74 -5.69 0.68
CA LEU A 114 -6.70 -5.52 1.69
C LEU A 114 -6.11 -4.12 1.55
N ARG A 115 -6.17 -3.33 2.62
CA ARG A 115 -5.53 -2.02 2.72
C ARG A 115 -4.58 -1.99 3.89
N LYS A 116 -3.50 -1.22 3.77
CA LYS A 116 -2.58 -0.96 4.88
C LYS A 116 -3.18 0.17 5.73
N LYS A 117 -3.38 -0.07 7.03
CA LYS A 117 -3.73 0.97 8.00
C LYS A 117 -2.58 1.97 8.05
N GLN A 118 -2.87 3.24 7.80
CA GLN A 118 -1.92 4.34 7.89
C GLN A 118 -2.25 5.18 9.11
N LYS A 119 -1.26 5.40 9.98
CA LYS A 119 -1.37 6.43 11.00
C LYS A 119 -1.20 7.77 10.29
N VAL A 120 -2.29 8.49 10.08
CA VAL A 120 -2.28 9.87 9.60
C VAL A 120 -2.84 10.76 10.69
N GLN A 121 -2.21 11.91 10.91
CA GLN A 121 -2.79 12.92 11.78
C GLN A 121 -3.98 13.57 11.07
N LYS A 122 -5.05 13.86 11.82
CA LYS A 122 -6.19 14.60 11.30
C LYS A 122 -5.77 16.05 11.09
N LEU A 123 -5.65 16.48 9.84
CA LEU A 123 -5.30 17.86 9.53
C LEU A 123 -6.52 18.76 9.77
N THR A 124 -6.31 19.89 10.46
CA THR A 124 -7.31 20.96 10.55
C THR A 124 -7.32 21.77 9.24
N SER A 125 -8.41 22.48 8.97
CA SER A 125 -8.53 23.35 7.79
C SER A 125 -7.42 24.42 7.74
N SER A 126 -6.98 24.92 8.90
CA SER A 126 -5.85 25.85 9.03
C SER A 126 -4.52 25.17 8.64
N ASN A 127 -4.26 23.96 9.15
CA ASN A 127 -3.05 23.19 8.82
C ASN A 127 -2.97 22.89 7.31
N ILE A 128 -4.10 22.64 6.64
CA ILE A 128 -4.15 22.38 5.19
C ILE A 128 -3.70 23.60 4.38
N MET A 129 -4.09 24.81 4.78
CA MET A 129 -3.65 26.03 4.10
C MET A 129 -2.15 26.27 4.30
N GLU A 130 -1.65 26.10 5.53
CA GLU A 130 -0.23 26.20 5.82
C GLU A 130 0.58 25.14 5.04
N HIS A 131 0.10 23.90 4.99
CA HIS A 131 0.68 22.82 4.19
C HIS A 131 0.81 23.22 2.73
N ARG A 132 -0.25 23.77 2.14
CA ARG A 132 -0.22 24.19 0.74
C ARG A 132 0.80 25.31 0.51
N GLN A 133 0.81 26.34 1.35
CA GLN A 133 1.73 27.46 1.16
C GLN A 133 3.20 27.02 1.34
N ARG A 134 3.49 26.32 2.44
CA ARG A 134 4.84 25.92 2.81
C ARG A 134 5.38 24.79 1.93
N SER A 135 4.54 23.86 1.44
CA SER A 135 4.96 22.85 0.45
C SER A 135 5.53 23.50 -0.81
N PHE A 136 4.90 24.54 -1.33
CA PHE A 136 5.42 25.19 -2.54
C PHE A 136 6.78 25.87 -2.28
N GLN A 137 6.93 26.55 -1.14
CA GLN A 137 8.21 27.16 -0.75
C GLN A 137 9.32 26.12 -0.58
N LEU A 138 9.01 25.02 0.12
CA LEU A 138 9.94 23.90 0.27
C LEU A 138 10.30 23.28 -1.08
N TYR A 139 9.33 23.13 -1.99
CA TYR A 139 9.60 22.64 -3.34
C TYR A 139 10.63 23.52 -4.07
N LEU A 140 10.52 24.84 -3.99
CA LEU A 140 11.48 25.77 -4.62
C LEU A 140 12.90 25.59 -4.07
N ARG A 141 13.03 25.32 -2.77
CA ARG A 141 14.32 25.04 -2.10
C ARG A 141 14.95 23.73 -2.56
N LEU A 142 14.13 22.73 -2.90
CA LEU A 142 14.55 21.37 -3.25
C LEU A 142 14.71 21.13 -4.76
N ALA A 143 13.95 21.83 -5.60
CA ALA A 143 13.88 21.63 -7.05
C ALA A 143 15.22 21.83 -7.76
N CYS A 144 15.29 21.40 -9.03
CA CYS A 144 16.48 21.56 -9.89
C CYS A 144 17.76 20.95 -9.29
N GLY A 145 17.63 19.82 -8.58
CA GLY A 145 18.76 19.13 -7.95
C GLY A 145 19.28 19.76 -6.65
N ARG A 146 18.67 20.85 -6.16
CA ARG A 146 19.08 21.52 -4.91
C ARG A 146 18.92 20.63 -3.68
N TYR A 147 17.99 19.67 -3.70
CA TYR A 147 17.82 18.64 -2.66
C TYR A 147 19.14 17.90 -2.32
N LYS A 148 20.08 17.80 -3.27
CA LYS A 148 21.39 17.15 -3.04
C LYS A 148 22.25 17.90 -2.00
N LYS A 149 21.96 19.17 -1.74
CA LYS A 149 22.65 20.00 -0.75
C LYS A 149 22.11 19.80 0.68
N PHE A 150 21.03 19.04 0.85
CA PHE A 150 20.41 18.87 2.16
C PHE A 150 20.97 17.65 2.90
N ILE A 151 21.11 17.81 4.22
CA ILE A 151 21.22 16.73 5.19
C ILE A 151 19.87 16.67 5.89
N THR A 152 19.10 15.62 5.64
CA THR A 152 17.81 15.40 6.31
C THR A 152 18.02 14.52 7.52
N THR A 153 17.50 14.96 8.66
CA THR A 153 17.68 14.35 9.98
C THR A 153 16.33 14.20 10.67
N ASP A 154 16.23 13.22 11.57
CA ASP A 154 15.00 12.89 12.28
C ASP A 154 15.27 11.91 13.42
N GLU A 155 14.29 11.70 14.29
CA GLU A 155 14.29 10.72 15.37
C GLU A 155 13.27 9.62 15.13
N ALA A 156 13.65 8.37 15.44
CA ALA A 156 12.72 7.25 15.41
C ALA A 156 12.88 6.32 16.61
N TRP A 157 11.74 5.86 17.12
CA TRP A 157 11.69 4.76 18.07
C TRP A 157 11.80 3.40 17.37
N PHE A 158 12.63 2.54 17.96
CA PHE A 158 12.77 1.12 17.66
C PHE A 158 12.44 0.32 18.92
N TYR A 159 11.66 -0.74 18.76
CA TYR A 159 11.13 -1.54 19.87
C TYR A 159 11.52 -3.00 19.69
N LEU A 160 11.80 -3.69 20.80
CA LEU A 160 12.11 -5.12 20.84
C LEU A 160 10.89 -5.93 20.36
N ASP A 161 9.71 -5.55 20.84
CA ASP A 161 8.43 -6.20 20.56
C ASP A 161 7.88 -5.83 19.16
N GLY A 162 8.63 -5.04 18.39
CA GLY A 162 8.26 -4.56 17.05
C GLY A 162 8.56 -5.54 15.91
N THR A 163 9.30 -6.62 16.18
CA THR A 163 9.70 -7.64 15.19
C THR A 163 8.60 -8.64 14.87
N GLY A 164 7.58 -8.76 15.73
CA GLY A 164 6.37 -9.57 15.52
C GLY A 164 5.12 -8.74 15.18
N GLY A 165 5.29 -7.55 14.57
CA GLY A 165 4.27 -6.50 14.53
C GLY A 165 2.86 -6.96 14.11
N ARG A 166 1.84 -6.52 14.89
CA ARG A 166 0.43 -6.49 14.48
C ARG A 166 0.33 -6.06 13.03
N ARG A 167 -0.43 -6.80 12.21
CA ARG A 167 -0.55 -6.46 10.80
C ARG A 167 -1.33 -5.16 10.73
N LYS A 168 -0.66 -4.08 10.35
CA LYS A 168 -1.28 -2.77 10.08
C LYS A 168 -2.08 -2.85 8.77
N VAL A 169 -3.00 -3.78 8.66
CA VAL A 169 -3.84 -3.99 7.49
C VAL A 169 -5.28 -4.20 7.94
N CYS A 170 -6.23 -3.74 7.15
CA CYS A 170 -7.64 -4.05 7.32
C CYS A 170 -8.21 -4.49 5.97
N TYR A 171 -9.33 -5.18 6.01
CA TYR A 171 -10.13 -5.47 4.83
C TYR A 171 -11.30 -4.49 4.79
N ILE A 172 -11.42 -3.71 3.72
CA ILE A 172 -12.50 -2.72 3.54
C ILE A 172 -13.34 -3.05 2.31
N LYS A 173 -14.63 -2.76 2.35
CA LYS A 173 -15.49 -2.78 1.15
C LYS A 173 -15.40 -1.44 0.41
N LYS A 174 -15.66 -1.44 -0.90
CA LYS A 174 -15.72 -0.20 -1.71
C LYS A 174 -16.78 0.81 -1.20
N THR A 175 -17.78 0.33 -0.49
CA THR A 175 -18.90 1.12 0.04
C THR A 175 -18.75 1.48 1.51
N ASP A 176 -17.66 1.08 2.18
CA ASP A 176 -17.40 1.49 3.58
C ASP A 176 -17.06 2.99 3.59
N PRO A 177 -17.88 3.85 4.22
CA PRO A 177 -17.58 5.29 4.34
C PRO A 177 -16.51 5.56 5.42
N ASP A 178 -16.12 4.54 6.18
CA ASP A 178 -15.68 4.74 7.54
C ASP A 178 -14.15 4.77 7.69
N TYR A 179 -13.63 6.00 7.80
CA TYR A 179 -12.23 6.32 8.05
C TYR A 179 -11.74 5.78 9.41
N ASP A 180 -12.64 5.49 10.36
CA ASP A 180 -12.29 5.16 11.75
C ASP A 180 -11.64 3.78 11.91
N ARG A 181 -11.94 2.82 11.01
CA ARG A 181 -11.27 1.49 11.00
C ARG A 181 -9.80 1.55 10.57
N MET A 182 -9.35 2.68 9.98
CA MET A 182 -7.94 2.93 9.63
C MET A 182 -7.11 3.42 10.82
N ILE A 183 -7.76 3.79 11.93
CA ILE A 183 -7.13 4.34 13.13
C ILE A 183 -6.73 3.18 14.06
N ILE A 184 -5.53 3.25 14.63
CA ILE A 184 -5.05 2.28 15.64
C ILE A 184 -4.97 3.02 16.97
N GLN A 185 -5.81 2.66 17.94
CA GLN A 185 -5.62 3.09 19.33
C GLN A 185 -4.43 2.34 19.94
N GLN A 186 -3.56 3.07 20.65
CA GLN A 186 -2.39 2.47 21.29
C GLN A 186 -2.80 1.73 22.57
N ASN A 187 -2.35 0.47 22.69
CA ASN A 187 -2.31 -0.20 23.99
C ASN A 187 -1.37 0.55 24.94
N THR A 188 -1.71 0.50 26.23
CA THR A 188 -1.22 1.36 27.32
C THR A 188 0.17 1.03 27.88
N SER A 189 0.82 -0.07 27.49
CA SER A 189 2.22 -0.34 27.87
C SER A 189 3.17 0.00 26.73
N ARG A 190 4.10 0.95 26.94
CA ARG A 190 5.16 1.25 25.97
C ARG A 190 6.08 0.02 25.86
N PRO A 191 6.19 -0.63 24.68
CA PRO A 191 7.09 -1.76 24.49
C PRO A 191 8.54 -1.36 24.76
N LYS A 192 9.38 -2.30 25.20
CA LYS A 192 10.80 -2.02 25.48
C LYS A 192 11.47 -1.56 24.18
N GLY A 193 12.17 -0.42 24.22
CA GLY A 193 12.77 0.16 23.03
C GLY A 193 13.68 1.35 23.34
N PHE A 194 14.27 1.89 22.29
CA PHE A 194 15.11 3.09 22.36
C PHE A 194 14.79 4.03 21.20
N MET A 195 15.11 5.30 21.38
CA MET A 195 15.03 6.32 20.34
C MET A 195 16.39 6.53 19.71
N VAL A 196 16.40 6.72 18.39
CA VAL A 196 17.61 6.93 17.61
C VAL A 196 17.46 8.18 16.77
N TRP A 197 18.47 9.03 16.80
CA TRP A 197 18.65 10.11 15.85
C TRP A 197 19.57 9.66 14.71
N GLY A 198 19.24 10.06 13.49
CA GLY A 198 20.09 9.85 12.33
C GLY A 198 19.71 10.75 11.18
N GLY A 199 20.52 10.71 10.13
CA GLY A 199 20.32 11.53 8.95
C GLY A 199 21.08 11.06 7.73
N VAL A 200 20.58 11.45 6.56
CA VAL A 200 21.12 11.08 5.25
C VAL A 200 21.29 12.30 4.36
N SER A 201 22.18 12.19 3.38
CA SER A 201 22.47 13.21 2.37
C SER A 201 22.95 12.55 1.07
N SER A 202 23.12 13.34 0.02
CA SER A 202 23.74 12.88 -1.23
C SER A 202 25.21 12.46 -1.07
N GLN A 203 25.83 12.79 0.08
CA GLN A 203 27.24 12.51 0.36
C GLN A 203 27.44 11.33 1.31
N GLY A 204 26.35 10.72 1.77
CA GLY A 204 26.41 9.68 2.79
C GLY A 204 25.40 9.90 3.91
N LYS A 205 25.54 9.03 4.89
CA LYS A 205 24.73 8.96 6.10
C LYS A 205 25.55 9.35 7.34
N THR A 206 24.89 9.92 8.33
CA THR A 206 25.48 10.27 9.63
C THR A 206 25.71 9.03 10.50
N ALA A 207 26.45 9.17 11.59
CA ALA A 207 26.42 8.20 12.67
C ALA A 207 25.05 8.19 13.37
N LEU A 208 24.55 7.01 13.73
CA LEU A 208 23.34 6.89 14.54
C LEU A 208 23.65 7.25 15.99
N ARG A 209 22.83 8.12 16.58
CA ARG A 209 22.95 8.55 17.98
C ARG A 209 21.78 8.00 18.78
N PHE A 210 22.09 7.18 19.77
CA PHE A 210 21.09 6.53 20.62
C PHE A 210 20.78 7.42 21.80
N VAL A 211 19.49 7.60 22.08
CA VAL A 211 19.02 8.31 23.27
C VAL A 211 18.90 7.31 24.41
N ALA A 212 19.48 7.65 25.56
CA ALA A 212 19.45 6.79 26.73
C ALA A 212 18.00 6.58 27.22
N PRO A 213 17.63 5.37 27.68
CA PRO A 213 16.29 5.09 28.20
C PRO A 213 15.88 6.11 29.27
N GLY A 214 14.61 6.52 29.26
CA GLY A 214 14.07 7.52 30.21
C GLY A 214 14.49 8.97 29.95
N THR A 215 15.35 9.23 28.97
CA THR A 215 15.78 10.60 28.66
C THR A 215 14.73 11.33 27.84
N LYS A 216 14.33 12.51 28.31
CA LYS A 216 13.51 13.45 27.53
C LYS A 216 14.43 14.26 26.61
N VAL A 217 14.22 14.17 25.30
CA VAL A 217 14.93 15.03 24.34
C VAL A 217 14.34 16.42 24.40
N ASN A 218 14.97 17.28 25.21
CA ASN A 218 14.75 18.71 25.21
C ASN A 218 15.82 19.42 24.36
N SER A 219 15.71 20.74 24.20
CA SER A 219 16.68 21.53 23.43
C SER A 219 18.12 21.36 23.92
N ASN A 220 18.35 21.36 25.24
CA ASN A 220 19.69 21.19 25.80
C ASN A 220 20.31 19.83 25.46
N TYR A 221 19.52 18.76 25.54
CA TYR A 221 19.95 17.42 25.11
C TYR A 221 20.24 17.42 23.61
N TYR A 222 19.34 17.98 22.80
CA TYR A 222 19.48 18.03 21.36
C TYR A 222 20.77 18.76 20.94
N VAL A 223 21.01 19.96 21.46
CA VAL A 223 22.22 20.72 21.17
C VAL A 223 23.48 19.96 21.59
N ASN A 224 23.54 19.47 22.83
CA ASN A 224 24.79 18.93 23.37
C ASN A 224 25.09 17.49 22.92
N LYS A 225 24.06 16.65 22.80
CA LYS A 225 24.23 15.22 22.51
C LYS A 225 23.97 14.88 21.04
N VAL A 226 23.30 15.76 20.29
CA VAL A 226 23.02 15.55 18.86
C VAL A 226 23.78 16.54 17.98
N LEU A 227 23.48 17.85 18.05
CA LEU A 227 24.02 18.83 17.12
C LEU A 227 25.52 19.04 17.24
N LYS A 228 26.07 19.19 18.45
CA LYS A 228 27.52 19.36 18.67
C LYS A 228 28.33 18.19 18.07
N PRO A 229 28.05 16.91 18.40
CA PRO A 229 28.75 15.80 17.75
C PRO A 229 28.49 15.70 16.25
N PHE A 230 27.28 16.04 15.79
CA PHE A 230 26.94 16.05 14.35
C PHE A 230 27.83 17.04 13.58
N LEU A 231 27.94 18.27 14.05
CA LEU A 231 28.79 19.30 13.45
C LEU A 231 30.28 18.96 13.55
N ALA A 232 30.71 18.35 14.66
CA ALA A 232 32.12 18.01 14.87
C ALA A 232 32.60 16.79 14.06
N GLN A 233 31.74 15.78 13.88
CA GLN A 233 32.15 14.47 13.34
C GLN A 233 31.56 14.15 11.96
N ASP A 234 30.27 14.41 11.76
CA ASP A 234 29.58 13.99 10.55
C ASP A 234 29.72 15.01 9.42
N VAL A 235 29.54 16.30 9.72
CA VAL A 235 29.61 17.35 8.70
C VAL A 235 30.96 17.40 8.00
N PRO A 236 32.13 17.36 8.68
CA PRO A 236 33.43 17.36 7.99
C PRO A 236 33.64 16.14 7.10
N ARG A 237 33.08 14.99 7.49
CA ARG A 237 33.16 13.73 6.72
C ARG A 237 32.25 13.76 5.49
N LEU A 238 31.03 14.26 5.61
CA LEU A 238 30.05 14.33 4.51
C LEU A 238 30.33 15.50 3.56
N PHE A 239 30.81 16.63 4.07
CA PHE A 239 31.06 17.87 3.33
C PHE A 239 32.45 18.41 3.63
N PRO A 240 33.52 17.73 3.16
CA PRO A 240 34.89 18.16 3.41
C PRO A 240 35.14 19.54 2.78
N LYS A 241 35.88 20.40 3.51
CA LYS A 241 36.15 21.80 3.13
C LYS A 241 36.67 21.96 1.70
N ARG A 242 37.48 21.00 1.22
CA ARG A 242 38.03 20.98 -0.15
C ARG A 242 36.95 21.06 -1.24
N ARG A 243 35.74 20.58 -0.95
CA ARG A 243 34.63 20.52 -1.91
C ARG A 243 33.83 21.83 -2.01
N LYS A 244 34.07 22.79 -1.10
CA LYS A 244 33.38 24.10 -0.99
C LYS A 244 31.85 24.03 -1.19
N MET A 245 31.23 22.90 -0.83
CA MET A 245 29.80 22.71 -1.09
C MET A 245 28.99 23.25 0.08
N LYS A 246 28.15 24.25 -0.21
CA LYS A 246 27.13 24.73 0.72
C LYS A 246 26.11 23.62 0.98
N TRP A 247 25.84 23.34 2.26
CA TRP A 247 24.85 22.38 2.70
C TRP A 247 23.77 23.03 3.56
N PHE A 248 22.62 22.36 3.67
CA PHE A 248 21.46 22.80 4.43
C PHE A 248 20.99 21.69 5.36
N LEU A 249 20.63 22.01 6.60
CA LEU A 249 20.01 21.09 7.54
C LEU A 249 18.49 21.05 7.32
N HIS A 250 17.94 19.85 7.31
CA HIS A 250 16.51 19.62 7.44
C HIS A 250 16.24 18.82 8.72
N GLN A 251 15.34 19.35 9.54
CA GLN A 251 14.78 18.76 10.75
C GLN A 251 13.30 19.16 10.81
N ASP A 252 12.48 18.37 11.49
CA ASP A 252 11.07 18.72 11.69
C ASP A 252 10.90 19.88 12.69
N SER A 253 9.66 20.29 12.95
CA SER A 253 9.34 21.36 13.89
C SER A 253 9.04 20.84 15.31
N ALA A 254 9.67 19.74 15.74
CA ALA A 254 9.55 19.29 17.13
C ALA A 254 9.97 20.40 18.11
N PRO A 255 9.38 20.47 19.32
CA PRO A 255 9.68 21.55 20.28
C PRO A 255 11.17 21.70 20.62
N SER A 256 11.94 20.60 20.64
CA SER A 256 13.40 20.65 20.84
C SER A 256 14.14 21.30 19.68
N HIS A 257 13.62 21.23 18.46
CA HIS A 257 14.24 21.75 17.24
C HIS A 257 13.94 23.24 17.04
N THR A 258 12.76 23.68 17.46
CA THR A 258 12.29 25.06 17.31
C THR A 258 12.57 25.94 18.53
N ALA A 259 12.99 25.34 19.65
CA ALA A 259 13.39 26.06 20.85
C ALA A 259 14.48 27.10 20.57
N GLU A 260 14.38 28.25 21.23
CA GLU A 260 15.30 29.38 21.09
C GLU A 260 16.78 28.98 21.25
N GLN A 261 17.09 28.12 22.23
CA GLN A 261 18.45 27.62 22.44
C GLN A 261 18.98 26.84 21.22
N THR A 262 18.15 26.02 20.57
CA THR A 262 18.54 25.28 19.37
C THR A 262 18.73 26.21 18.19
N ILE A 263 17.79 27.14 17.98
CA ILE A 263 17.86 28.13 16.89
C ILE A 263 19.10 29.02 17.03
N ARG A 264 19.35 29.59 18.22
CA ARG A 264 20.55 30.37 18.53
C ARG A 264 21.82 29.58 18.25
N PHE A 265 21.86 28.30 18.63
CA PHE A 265 23.03 27.45 18.35
C PHE A 265 23.26 27.28 16.84
N LEU A 266 22.21 27.04 16.05
CA LEU A 266 22.32 26.92 14.60
C LEU A 266 22.83 28.22 13.96
N ASP A 267 22.29 29.37 14.37
CA ASP A 267 22.66 30.68 13.85
C ASP A 267 24.09 31.07 14.21
N GLN A 268 24.51 30.86 15.47
CA GLN A 268 25.89 31.09 15.93
C GLN A 268 26.92 30.25 15.16
N ASN A 269 26.55 29.02 14.80
CA ASN A 269 27.38 28.13 13.99
C ASN A 269 27.23 28.38 12.47
N LYS A 270 26.46 29.41 12.07
CA LYS A 270 26.20 29.79 10.67
C LYS A 270 25.66 28.62 9.83
N ILE A 271 24.84 27.77 10.44
CA ILE A 271 24.23 26.63 9.76
C ILE A 271 23.05 27.14 8.96
N HIS A 272 22.98 26.79 7.67
CA HIS A 272 21.77 27.02 6.90
C HIS A 272 20.80 25.87 7.16
N TYR A 273 19.54 26.16 7.48
CA TYR A 273 18.53 25.15 7.73
C TYR A 273 17.18 25.52 7.10
N ILE A 274 16.25 24.58 7.10
CA ILE A 274 14.83 24.85 6.83
C ILE A 274 14.22 25.39 8.11
N THR A 275 13.75 26.63 8.09
CA THR A 275 13.19 27.25 9.29
C THR A 275 11.84 26.63 9.66
N PRO A 276 11.36 26.77 10.91
CA PRO A 276 10.03 26.30 11.30
C PRO A 276 8.90 26.88 10.45
N GLN A 277 9.09 28.08 9.89
CA GLN A 277 8.14 28.76 9.00
C GLN A 277 8.19 28.22 7.56
N GLU A 278 9.33 27.66 7.13
CA GLU A 278 9.48 26.98 5.83
C GLU A 278 9.00 25.52 5.89
N TRP A 279 9.03 24.88 7.06
CA TRP A 279 8.59 23.50 7.24
C TRP A 279 7.07 23.38 7.44
N MET A 280 6.48 22.32 6.90
CA MET A 280 5.06 22.03 7.07
C MET A 280 4.83 21.26 8.39
N PRO A 281 3.90 21.70 9.26
CA PRO A 281 3.60 20.99 10.50
C PRO A 281 3.05 19.60 10.20
N ASP A 282 3.37 18.57 10.99
CA ASP A 282 2.76 17.23 10.85
C ASP A 282 2.84 16.59 9.44
N SER A 283 3.92 16.83 8.70
CA SER A 283 4.14 16.29 7.34
C SER A 283 5.22 15.19 7.28
N PRO A 284 5.00 14.01 7.91
CA PRO A 284 5.96 12.90 7.80
C PRO A 284 6.07 12.37 6.36
N ASP A 285 5.04 12.58 5.53
CA ASP A 285 5.00 12.24 4.10
C ASP A 285 5.95 13.12 3.25
N ALA A 286 6.38 14.26 3.78
CA ALA A 286 7.35 15.18 3.19
C ALA A 286 8.79 14.97 3.68
N ALA A 287 9.02 14.19 4.75
CA ALA A 287 10.35 14.02 5.36
C ALA A 287 11.00 12.69 4.93
N PRO A 288 12.16 12.70 4.21
CA PRO A 288 12.80 11.48 3.71
C PRO A 288 13.10 10.41 4.75
N MET A 289 13.50 10.85 5.95
CA MET A 289 13.76 9.95 7.07
C MET A 289 12.49 9.17 7.45
N ASN A 290 11.35 9.86 7.51
CA ASN A 290 10.05 9.33 7.91
C ASN A 290 9.39 8.46 6.83
N TYR A 291 9.21 8.97 5.61
CA TYR A 291 8.47 8.23 4.58
C TYR A 291 9.23 7.03 4.01
N SER A 292 10.56 6.94 4.19
CA SER A 292 11.35 5.85 3.61
C SER A 292 12.43 5.27 4.51
N ILE A 293 13.39 6.06 4.99
CA ILE A 293 14.63 5.52 5.59
C ILE A 293 14.34 4.69 6.85
N TRP A 294 13.54 5.23 7.77
CA TRP A 294 13.14 4.50 8.98
C TRP A 294 12.25 3.30 8.68
N GLY A 295 11.34 3.44 7.70
CA GLY A 295 10.51 2.34 7.22
C GLY A 295 11.34 1.17 6.68
N TYR A 296 12.37 1.47 5.89
CA TYR A 296 13.31 0.48 5.35
C TYR A 296 14.05 -0.26 6.47
N LEU A 297 14.63 0.46 7.43
CA LEU A 297 15.37 -0.17 8.54
C LEU A 297 14.46 -1.08 9.37
N LYS A 298 13.26 -0.60 9.72
CA LYS A 298 12.26 -1.41 10.43
C LYS A 298 11.89 -2.67 9.63
N GLN A 299 11.76 -2.55 8.30
CA GLN A 299 11.49 -3.70 7.44
C GLN A 299 12.64 -4.71 7.42
N GLN A 300 13.91 -4.27 7.41
CA GLN A 300 15.03 -5.21 7.46
C GLN A 300 15.13 -5.89 8.82
N LEU A 301 14.97 -5.15 9.92
CA LEU A 301 15.00 -5.71 11.27
C LEU A 301 13.90 -6.73 11.51
N ASN A 302 12.70 -6.53 10.94
CA ASN A 302 11.61 -7.50 11.05
C ASN A 302 11.86 -8.84 10.34
N LYS A 303 12.90 -8.94 9.50
CA LYS A 303 13.29 -10.20 8.84
C LYS A 303 14.29 -11.01 9.67
N ILE A 304 14.82 -10.42 10.75
CA ILE A 304 15.91 -10.98 11.53
C ILE A 304 15.35 -11.26 12.93
N HIS A 305 15.72 -12.40 13.51
CA HIS A 305 15.43 -12.68 14.92
C HIS A 305 16.11 -11.63 15.81
N ILE A 306 15.50 -11.15 16.89
CA ILE A 306 16.12 -10.16 17.79
C ILE A 306 15.80 -10.52 19.24
N ASP A 307 16.84 -10.76 20.02
CA ASP A 307 16.73 -11.38 21.35
C ASP A 307 16.79 -10.37 22.51
N SER A 308 17.38 -9.20 22.28
CA SER A 308 17.57 -8.18 23.31
C SER A 308 17.68 -6.76 22.73
N LEU A 309 17.64 -5.74 23.58
CA LEU A 309 17.85 -4.36 23.15
C LEU A 309 19.27 -4.12 22.61
N ASP A 310 20.28 -4.78 23.19
CA ASP A 310 21.65 -4.68 22.69
C ASP A 310 21.81 -5.36 21.33
N ASP A 311 21.15 -6.49 21.14
CA ASP A 311 21.10 -7.17 19.86
C ASP A 311 20.35 -6.34 18.80
N LEU A 312 19.21 -5.73 19.18
CA LEU A 312 18.47 -4.78 18.34
C LEU A 312 19.36 -3.62 17.90
N LYS A 313 20.13 -3.05 18.83
CA LYS A 313 21.06 -1.95 18.57
C LYS A 313 22.18 -2.36 17.61
N LYS A 314 22.80 -3.52 17.83
CA LYS A 314 23.86 -4.08 16.95
C LYS A 314 23.32 -4.34 15.54
N LYS A 315 22.15 -4.96 15.43
CA LYS A 315 21.49 -5.26 14.15
C LYS A 315 21.09 -3.99 13.42
N LEU A 316 20.55 -2.98 14.12
CA LEU A 316 20.22 -1.68 13.54
C LEU A 316 21.46 -0.98 12.97
N LEU A 317 22.57 -0.97 13.71
CA LEU A 317 23.84 -0.41 13.23
C LEU A 317 24.36 -1.15 11.99
N SER A 318 24.22 -2.48 11.96
CA SER A 318 24.59 -3.30 10.81
C SER A 318 23.74 -2.96 9.58
N GLU A 319 22.42 -2.90 9.71
CA GLU A 319 21.50 -2.55 8.60
C GLU A 319 21.69 -1.10 8.13
N TRP A 320 21.95 -0.17 9.05
CA TRP A 320 22.32 1.21 8.71
C TRP A 320 23.57 1.26 7.84
N ARG A 321 24.62 0.51 8.22
CA ARG A 321 25.86 0.42 7.45
C ARG A 321 25.63 -0.19 6.06
N LYS A 322 24.83 -1.25 5.96
CA LYS A 322 24.50 -1.94 4.70
C LYS A 322 23.65 -1.10 3.74
N MET A 323 22.86 -0.16 4.24
CA MET A 323 22.04 0.71 3.39
C MET A 323 22.91 1.44 2.36
N SER A 324 22.66 1.18 1.08
CA SER A 324 23.47 1.70 -0.02
C SER A 324 23.18 3.18 -0.29
N GLN A 325 24.20 3.91 -0.77
CA GLN A 325 24.03 5.29 -1.18
C GLN A 325 23.04 5.43 -2.34
N THR A 326 23.02 4.47 -3.27
CA THR A 326 22.05 4.44 -4.38
C THR A 326 20.60 4.42 -3.91
N TYR A 327 20.29 3.73 -2.81
CA TYR A 327 18.95 3.76 -2.22
C TYR A 327 18.63 5.14 -1.66
N ILE A 328 19.56 5.72 -0.89
CA ILE A 328 19.43 7.08 -0.32
C ILE A 328 19.21 8.11 -1.43
N ASP A 329 19.98 8.06 -2.51
CA ASP A 329 19.88 9.00 -3.62
C ASP A 329 18.51 8.93 -4.31
N LYS A 330 17.95 7.73 -4.48
CA LYS A 330 16.58 7.55 -5.00
C LYS A 330 15.53 8.16 -4.06
N VAL A 331 15.69 7.95 -2.76
CA VAL A 331 14.81 8.54 -1.75
C VAL A 331 14.86 10.07 -1.81
N LEU A 332 16.07 10.65 -1.83
CA LEU A 332 16.26 12.11 -1.91
C LEU A 332 15.78 12.69 -3.25
N ALA A 333 15.98 11.98 -4.36
CA ALA A 333 15.50 12.42 -5.67
C ALA A 333 13.96 12.46 -5.76
N SER A 334 13.26 11.63 -4.98
CA SER A 334 11.79 11.66 -4.89
C SER A 334 11.26 12.83 -4.06
N TRP A 335 12.09 13.44 -3.21
CA TRP A 335 11.69 14.44 -2.23
C TRP A 335 11.00 15.67 -2.84
N PRO A 336 11.56 16.36 -3.87
CA PRO A 336 10.89 17.50 -4.48
C PRO A 336 9.52 17.13 -5.08
N ARG A 337 9.42 15.96 -5.72
CA ARG A 337 8.16 15.49 -6.33
C ARG A 337 7.09 15.26 -5.26
N ARG A 338 7.45 14.65 -4.12
CA ARG A 338 6.51 14.42 -3.02
C ARG A 338 5.99 15.73 -2.45
N VAL A 339 6.88 16.70 -2.19
CA VAL A 339 6.49 18.02 -1.71
C VAL A 339 5.57 18.74 -2.72
N LEU A 340 5.87 18.65 -4.03
CA LEU A 340 4.99 19.21 -5.07
C LEU A 340 3.62 18.52 -5.12
N MET A 341 3.54 17.21 -4.83
CA MET A 341 2.26 16.51 -4.73
C MET A 341 1.41 17.03 -3.58
N ILE A 342 2.01 17.40 -2.45
CA ILE A 342 1.28 18.00 -1.30
C ILE A 342 0.65 19.33 -1.74
N TYR A 343 1.43 20.16 -2.42
CA TYR A 343 0.92 21.42 -3.00
C TYR A 343 -0.25 21.17 -3.95
N LYS A 344 -0.10 20.23 -4.90
CA LYS A 344 -1.14 19.88 -5.89
C LYS A 344 -2.38 19.26 -5.23
N ALA A 345 -2.21 18.55 -4.12
CA ALA A 345 -3.28 18.02 -3.30
C ALA A 345 -3.93 19.10 -2.40
N ARG A 346 -3.61 20.38 -2.61
CA ARG A 346 -4.09 21.52 -1.83
C ARG A 346 -3.81 21.36 -0.33
N GLY A 347 -2.67 20.76 0.03
CA GLY A 347 -2.28 20.52 1.43
C GLY A 347 -2.88 19.27 2.06
N SER A 348 -3.55 18.41 1.29
CA SER A 348 -3.99 17.09 1.76
C SER A 348 -2.87 16.06 1.73
N HIS A 349 -2.99 15.01 2.56
CA HIS A 349 -2.11 13.84 2.57
C HIS A 349 -1.93 13.26 1.16
N ILE A 350 -0.70 12.87 0.79
CA ILE A 350 -0.41 12.33 -0.55
C ILE A 350 -0.26 10.81 -0.62
N GLU A 351 -0.19 10.14 0.52
CA GLU A 351 0.09 8.70 0.61
C GLU A 351 -0.93 7.80 -0.13
N HIS A 352 -2.18 8.24 -0.26
CA HIS A 352 -3.20 7.51 -1.03
C HIS A 352 -3.12 7.76 -2.55
N ARG A 353 -2.25 8.68 -2.99
CA ARG A 353 -2.10 9.14 -4.38
C ARG A 353 -0.76 8.74 -5.01
N LEU A 354 0.10 8.04 -4.26
CA LEU A 354 1.47 7.69 -4.64
C LEU A 354 1.58 6.29 -5.25
#